data_AF-D4CJN7-F1
#
_entry.id   AF-D4CJN7-F1
#
_cell.length_a   1.000
_cell.length_b   1.000
_cell.length_c   1.000
_cell.angle_alpha   90.00
_cell.angle_beta   90.00
_cell.angle_gamma   90.00
#
_symmetry.space_group_name_H-M   'P 1'
#
loop_
_entity.id
_entity.type
_entity.pdbx_description
1 polymer ?
#
loop_
_entity_poly.entity_id
_entity_poly.type
_entity_poly.pdbx_seq_one_letter_code
_entity_poly.pdbx_strand_id
1 'polypeptide(L)'
;MAPLFEELLFRGLFFGYLRRYGRLFAILMSALFFALMHANVFQFFLALFLGIVLADIRDRYGIHCSILLHLINNLFAILANHFSEEGFLSILYPLVLLIGAVVLIVSLVRSFAPFLRELKAEQSFHCCISRFFTTIPVDLMILVFLGLAALNLN
;
A
#
# COMPACT_ATOMS: atom_id res chain seq x y z
N MET A 1 -12.80 5.29 1.35
CA MET A 1 -12.30 6.29 2.32
C MET A 1 -11.62 7.40 1.53
N ALA A 2 -11.32 8.57 2.12
CA ALA A 2 -10.71 9.68 1.36
C ALA A 2 -9.21 9.37 1.14
N PRO A 3 -8.73 9.18 -0.10
CA PRO A 3 -7.35 8.74 -0.37
C PRO A 3 -6.29 9.66 0.25
N LEU A 4 -6.61 10.95 0.43
CA LEU A 4 -5.76 11.90 1.11
C LEU A 4 -5.49 11.52 2.58
N PHE A 5 -6.53 11.14 3.33
CA PHE A 5 -6.38 10.78 4.74
C PHE A 5 -5.55 9.49 4.89
N GLU A 6 -5.82 8.50 4.03
CA GLU A 6 -5.05 7.26 3.99
C GLU A 6 -3.57 7.55 3.73
N GLU A 7 -3.24 8.40 2.75
CA GLU A 7 -1.85 8.74 2.47
C GLU A 7 -1.17 9.52 3.60
N LEU A 8 -1.86 10.47 4.23
CA LEU A 8 -1.32 11.19 5.38
C LEU A 8 -1.04 10.24 6.56
N LEU A 9 -1.93 9.28 6.81
CA LEU A 9 -1.75 8.28 7.84
C LEU A 9 -0.61 7.30 7.50
N PHE A 10 -0.68 6.63 6.37
CA PHE A 10 0.23 5.53 6.03
C PHE A 10 1.59 6.01 5.50
N ARG A 11 1.62 7.07 4.67
CA ARG A 11 2.83 7.56 3.97
C ARG A 11 3.45 8.77 4.67
N GLY A 12 2.63 9.55 5.37
CA GLY A 12 3.07 10.60 6.27
C GLY A 12 3.56 10.02 7.60
N LEU A 13 2.61 9.65 8.46
CA LEU A 13 2.87 9.23 9.85
C LEU A 13 3.59 7.89 9.95
N PHE A 14 3.00 6.81 9.42
CA PHE A 14 3.53 5.46 9.59
C PHE A 14 4.88 5.30 8.91
N PHE A 15 4.93 5.54 7.60
CA PHE A 15 6.19 5.44 6.87
C PHE A 15 7.26 6.36 7.48
N GLY A 16 6.90 7.60 7.81
CA GLY A 16 7.81 8.57 8.42
C GLY A 16 8.42 8.06 9.73
N TYR A 17 7.61 7.50 10.63
CA TYR A 17 8.07 6.86 11.86
C TYR A 17 8.91 5.62 11.60
N LEU A 18 8.44 4.75 10.69
CA LEU A 18 9.07 3.47 10.39
C LEU A 18 10.43 3.64 9.72
N ARG A 19 10.68 4.76 9.04
CA ARG A 19 11.93 5.02 8.32
C ARG A 19 13.19 4.93 9.19
N ARG A 20 13.06 5.20 10.50
CA ARG A 20 14.16 5.07 11.46
C ARG A 20 14.61 3.62 11.68
N TYR A 21 13.77 2.65 11.32
CA TYR A 21 14.05 1.22 11.39
C TYR A 21 14.48 0.65 10.03
N GLY A 22 14.78 1.48 9.05
CA GLY A 22 15.21 1.04 7.73
C GLY A 22 14.22 1.36 6.63
N ARG A 23 14.74 1.38 5.41
CA ARG A 23 14.01 1.79 4.21
C ARG A 23 12.94 0.78 3.85
N LEU A 24 13.35 -0.46 3.72
CA LEU A 24 12.47 -1.53 3.26
C LEU A 24 11.47 -1.90 4.33
N PHE A 25 11.91 -1.89 5.59
CA PHE A 25 11.02 -2.07 6.72
C PHE A 25 9.86 -1.07 6.69
N ALA A 26 10.15 0.22 6.44
CA ALA A 26 9.12 1.25 6.30
C ALA A 26 8.19 1.03 5.11
N ILE A 27 8.72 0.65 3.95
CA ILE A 27 7.93 0.35 2.75
C ILE A 27 6.98 -0.81 3.03
N LEU A 28 7.50 -1.93 3.54
CA LEU A 28 6.74 -3.16 3.73
C LEU A 28 5.69 -3.03 4.83
N MET A 29 6.05 -2.48 5.98
CA MET A 29 5.10 -2.36 7.10
C MET A 29 4.03 -1.31 6.82
N SER A 30 4.38 -0.17 6.22
CA SER A 30 3.37 0.83 5.81
C SER A 30 2.38 0.24 4.80
N ALA A 31 2.87 -0.50 3.79
CA ALA A 31 2.03 -1.16 2.80
C ALA A 31 1.15 -2.27 3.43
N LEU A 32 1.69 -3.02 4.39
CA LEU A 32 0.95 -4.07 5.09
C LEU A 32 -0.21 -3.50 5.91
N PHE A 33 0.03 -2.47 6.72
CA PHE A 33 -1.05 -1.83 7.50
C PHE A 33 -2.10 -1.17 6.60
N PHE A 34 -1.68 -0.58 5.48
CA PHE A 34 -2.60 -0.07 4.46
C PHE A 34 -3.50 -1.18 3.90
N ALA A 35 -2.94 -2.33 3.55
CA ALA A 35 -3.71 -3.47 3.04
C ALA A 35 -4.66 -4.07 4.08
N LEU A 36 -4.22 -4.21 5.33
CA LEU A 36 -5.04 -4.72 6.43
C LEU A 36 -6.26 -3.84 6.74
N MET A 37 -6.15 -2.52 6.54
CA MET A 37 -7.24 -1.57 6.74
C MET A 37 -8.49 -1.87 5.90
N HIS A 38 -8.31 -2.51 4.74
CA HIS A 38 -9.39 -2.76 3.79
C HIS A 38 -10.30 -3.93 4.21
N ALA A 39 -9.90 -4.75 5.18
CA ALA A 39 -10.69 -5.83 5.77
C ALA A 39 -11.33 -6.81 4.74
N ASN A 40 -10.76 -6.92 3.55
CA ASN A 40 -11.28 -7.75 2.46
C ASN A 40 -10.12 -8.50 1.80
N VAL A 41 -10.21 -9.82 1.70
CA VAL A 41 -9.12 -10.68 1.18
C VAL A 41 -8.78 -10.38 -0.28
N PHE A 42 -9.78 -10.08 -1.13
CA PHE A 42 -9.53 -9.75 -2.53
C PHE A 42 -8.83 -8.39 -2.67
N GLN A 43 -9.30 -7.39 -1.92
CA GLN A 43 -8.66 -6.06 -1.92
C GLN A 43 -7.32 -6.06 -1.21
N PHE A 44 -7.09 -6.97 -0.25
CA PHE A 44 -5.85 -7.05 0.52
C PHE A 44 -4.63 -7.18 -0.40
N PHE A 45 -4.63 -8.13 -1.34
CA PHE A 45 -3.48 -8.33 -2.22
C PHE A 45 -3.26 -7.12 -3.14
N LEU A 46 -4.33 -6.56 -3.72
CA LEU A 46 -4.24 -5.38 -4.58
C LEU A 46 -3.72 -4.16 -3.81
N ALA A 47 -4.29 -3.90 -2.62
CA ALA A 47 -3.90 -2.82 -1.74
C ALA A 47 -2.46 -2.99 -1.22
N LEU A 48 -2.02 -4.22 -0.97
CA LEU A 48 -0.64 -4.50 -0.55
C LEU A 48 0.35 -4.13 -1.67
N PHE A 49 0.12 -4.57 -2.90
CA PHE A 49 1.02 -4.27 -4.02
C PHE A 49 1.02 -2.79 -4.38
N LEU A 50 -0.17 -2.18 -4.50
CA LEU A 50 -0.29 -0.74 -4.70
C LEU A 50 0.38 0.01 -3.53
N GLY A 51 0.22 -0.51 -2.31
CA GLY A 51 0.76 0.10 -1.12
C GLY A 51 2.29 0.12 -1.09
N ILE A 52 2.94 -0.93 -1.61
CA ILE A 52 4.40 -0.99 -1.80
C ILE A 52 4.84 0.08 -2.81
N VAL A 53 4.14 0.18 -3.94
CA VAL A 53 4.43 1.19 -4.99
C VAL A 53 4.30 2.60 -4.43
N LEU A 54 3.19 2.91 -3.75
CA LEU A 54 2.95 4.22 -3.12
C LEU A 54 4.03 4.54 -2.08
N ALA A 55 4.43 3.57 -1.25
CA ALA A 55 5.49 3.77 -0.27
C ALA A 55 6.87 4.00 -0.90
N ASP A 56 7.22 3.30 -1.99
CA ASP A 56 8.47 3.54 -2.73
C ASP A 56 8.45 4.90 -3.45
N ILE A 57 7.32 5.30 -4.06
CA ILE A 57 7.13 6.62 -4.66
C ILE A 57 7.25 7.73 -3.62
N ARG A 58 6.63 7.57 -2.44
CA ARG A 58 6.79 8.50 -1.33
C ARG A 58 8.26 8.65 -0.95
N ASP A 59 9.02 7.55 -0.92
CA ASP A 59 10.41 7.58 -0.51
C ASP A 59 11.32 8.30 -1.51
N ARG A 60 11.06 8.12 -2.81
CA ARG A 60 11.89 8.66 -3.89
C ARG A 60 11.50 10.08 -4.29
N TYR A 61 10.20 10.38 -4.29
CA TYR A 61 9.63 11.60 -4.90
C TYR A 61 8.80 12.44 -3.92
N GLY A 62 8.59 11.95 -2.69
CA GLY A 62 7.84 12.66 -1.66
C GLY A 62 6.35 12.33 -1.61
N ILE A 63 5.69 12.78 -0.54
CA ILE A 63 4.30 12.41 -0.23
C ILE A 63 3.29 12.92 -1.28
N HIS A 64 3.56 14.06 -1.91
CA HIS A 64 2.66 14.65 -2.91
C HIS A 64 2.48 13.76 -4.13
N CYS A 65 3.55 13.12 -4.61
CA CYS A 65 3.50 12.18 -5.72
C CYS A 65 2.69 10.92 -5.37
N SER A 66 2.83 10.45 -4.13
CA SER A 66 2.06 9.30 -3.63
C SER A 66 0.57 9.62 -3.53
N ILE A 67 0.22 10.79 -2.98
CA ILE A 67 -1.16 11.30 -2.93
C ILE A 67 -1.76 11.39 -4.32
N LEU A 68 -1.06 11.99 -5.27
CA LEU A 68 -1.54 12.13 -6.64
C LEU A 68 -1.80 10.77 -7.29
N LEU A 69 -0.85 9.83 -7.17
CA LEU A 69 -0.99 8.49 -7.74
C LEU A 69 -2.16 7.74 -7.11
N HIS A 70 -2.36 7.85 -5.79
CA HIS A 70 -3.46 7.21 -5.09
C HIS A 70 -4.82 7.81 -5.48
N LEU A 71 -4.92 9.14 -5.59
CA LEU A 71 -6.13 9.81 -6.07
C LEU A 71 -6.49 9.37 -7.50
N ILE A 72 -5.51 9.28 -8.39
CA ILE A 72 -5.70 8.77 -9.76
C ILE A 72 -6.22 7.34 -9.73
N ASN A 73 -5.58 6.45 -8.96
CA ASN A 73 -6.02 5.06 -8.82
C ASN A 73 -7.46 4.96 -8.31
N ASN A 74 -7.81 5.73 -7.27
CA ASN A 74 -9.15 5.73 -6.71
C ASN A 74 -10.19 6.31 -7.68
N LEU A 75 -9.84 7.36 -8.45
CA LEU A 75 -10.70 7.90 -9.49
C LEU A 75 -11.00 6.83 -10.56
N PHE A 76 -9.97 6.12 -11.02
CA PHE A 76 -10.16 4.99 -11.94
C PHE A 76 -11.10 3.92 -11.35
N ALA A 77 -10.95 3.59 -10.06
CA ALA A 77 -11.80 2.62 -9.36
C ALA A 77 -13.25 3.10 -9.14
N ILE A 78 -13.51 4.41 -9.10
CA ILE A 78 -14.89 4.95 -9.04
C ILE A 78 -15.52 4.92 -10.43
N LEU A 79 -14.81 5.39 -11.45
CA LEU A 79 -15.30 5.41 -12.84
C LEU A 79 -15.61 3.98 -13.30
N ALA A 80 -14.71 3.06 -13.01
CA ALA A 80 -14.87 1.62 -13.05
C ALA A 80 -16.25 1.10 -12.61
N ASN A 81 -16.64 1.43 -11.38
CA ASN A 81 -17.87 0.93 -10.77
C ASN A 81 -19.13 1.60 -11.33
N HIS A 82 -19.00 2.79 -11.92
CA HIS A 82 -20.14 3.55 -12.43
C HIS A 82 -20.45 3.27 -13.90
N PHE A 83 -19.44 2.91 -14.71
CA PHE A 83 -19.58 2.73 -16.16
C PHE A 83 -19.57 1.25 -16.60
N SER A 84 -19.71 0.31 -15.66
CA SER A 84 -19.61 -1.13 -15.95
C SER A 84 -20.82 -1.75 -16.66
N GLU A 85 -21.93 -1.01 -16.86
CA GLU A 85 -23.21 -1.64 -17.22
C GLU A 85 -23.69 -1.40 -18.67
N GLU A 86 -23.17 -0.44 -19.46
CA GLU A 86 -23.68 -0.23 -20.84
C GLU A 86 -22.64 0.35 -21.84
N GLY A 87 -22.66 -0.12 -23.10
CA GLY A 87 -21.94 0.48 -24.24
C GLY A 87 -20.47 0.09 -24.44
N PHE A 88 -19.76 0.79 -25.34
CA PHE A 88 -18.33 0.55 -25.69
C PHE A 88 -17.38 0.58 -24.48
N LEU A 89 -17.75 1.29 -23.43
CA LEU A 89 -16.98 1.40 -22.18
C LEU A 89 -16.89 0.06 -21.42
N SER A 90 -17.86 -0.85 -21.59
CA SER A 90 -17.85 -2.19 -20.98
C SER A 90 -16.68 -3.07 -21.44
N ILE A 91 -16.15 -2.83 -22.66
CA ILE A 91 -15.01 -3.56 -23.23
C ILE A 91 -13.70 -2.81 -22.98
N LEU A 92 -13.71 -1.48 -23.11
CA LEU A 92 -12.53 -0.65 -22.88
C LEU A 92 -12.06 -0.70 -21.42
N TYR A 93 -13.00 -0.74 -20.48
CA TYR A 93 -12.73 -0.73 -19.05
C TYR A 93 -11.90 -1.94 -18.53
N PRO A 94 -12.29 -3.21 -18.77
CA PRO A 94 -11.48 -4.36 -18.35
C PRO A 94 -10.11 -4.37 -19.05
N LEU A 95 -10.01 -3.81 -20.26
CA LEU A 95 -8.73 -3.66 -20.95
C LEU A 95 -7.80 -2.65 -20.22
N VAL A 96 -8.32 -1.50 -19.80
CA VAL A 96 -7.56 -0.51 -19.02
C VAL A 96 -7.12 -1.08 -17.68
N LEU A 97 -7.99 -1.80 -16.97
CA LEU A 97 -7.63 -2.48 -15.73
C LEU A 97 -6.56 -3.55 -15.96
N LEU A 98 -6.69 -4.35 -17.02
CA LEU A 98 -5.69 -5.35 -17.38
C LEU A 98 -4.34 -4.69 -17.66
N ILE A 99 -4.32 -3.58 -18.42
CA ILE A 99 -3.10 -2.81 -18.69
C ILE A 99 -2.51 -2.26 -17.38
N GLY A 100 -3.34 -1.67 -16.52
CA GLY A 100 -2.91 -1.16 -15.21
C GLY A 100 -2.32 -2.26 -14.33
N ALA A 101 -2.97 -3.43 -14.26
CA ALA A 101 -2.48 -4.60 -13.53
C ALA A 101 -1.18 -5.14 -14.13
N VAL A 102 -1.06 -5.22 -15.45
CA VAL A 102 0.17 -5.62 -16.13
C VAL A 102 1.30 -4.63 -15.85
N VAL A 103 1.05 -3.31 -15.93
CA VAL A 103 2.04 -2.28 -15.59
C VAL A 103 2.46 -2.39 -14.14
N LEU A 104 1.51 -2.58 -13.22
CA LEU A 104 1.80 -2.77 -11.79
C LEU A 104 2.67 -4.01 -11.58
N ILE A 105 2.30 -5.16 -12.17
CA ILE A 105 3.04 -6.42 -12.08
C ILE A 105 4.44 -6.27 -12.69
N VAL A 106 4.57 -5.67 -13.87
CA VAL A 106 5.87 -5.45 -14.54
C VAL A 106 6.75 -4.52 -13.70
N SER A 107 6.17 -3.44 -13.15
CA SER A 107 6.88 -2.52 -12.26
C SER A 107 7.33 -3.23 -10.99
N LEU A 108 6.48 -4.09 -10.43
CA LEU A 108 6.80 -4.91 -9.28
C LEU A 108 7.94 -5.89 -9.61
N VAL A 109 7.84 -6.65 -10.69
CA VAL A 109 8.88 -7.62 -11.11
C VAL A 109 10.21 -6.93 -11.39
N ARG A 110 10.20 -5.78 -12.08
CA ARG A 110 11.42 -5.01 -12.37
C ARG A 110 12.05 -4.45 -11.10
N SER A 111 11.24 -4.01 -10.15
CA SER A 111 11.72 -3.51 -8.85
C SER A 111 12.08 -4.66 -7.88
N PHE A 112 11.57 -5.88 -8.10
CA PHE A 112 11.69 -6.97 -7.15
C PHE A 112 13.12 -7.47 -6.94
N ALA A 113 13.91 -7.65 -8.00
CA ALA A 113 15.29 -8.10 -7.86
C ALA A 113 16.20 -7.07 -7.16
N PRO A 114 16.17 -5.77 -7.51
CA PRO A 114 16.83 -4.72 -6.73
C PRO A 114 16.34 -4.67 -5.27
N PHE A 115 15.03 -4.78 -5.07
CA PHE A 115 14.39 -4.77 -3.75
C PHE A 115 14.86 -5.93 -2.87
N LEU A 116 14.94 -7.15 -3.41
CA LEU A 116 15.46 -8.33 -2.69
C LEU A 116 16.94 -8.20 -2.35
N ARG A 117 17.73 -7.52 -3.20
CA ARG A 117 19.15 -7.24 -2.91
C ARG A 117 19.28 -6.26 -1.75
N GLU A 118 18.47 -5.21 -1.75
CA GLU A 118 18.40 -4.28 -0.63
C GLU A 118 17.96 -4.99 0.67
N LEU A 119 16.98 -5.92 0.60
CA LEU A 119 16.52 -6.69 1.76
C LEU A 119 17.64 -7.54 2.38
N LYS A 120 18.44 -8.19 1.54
CA LYS A 120 19.61 -8.96 1.99
C LYS A 120 20.75 -8.07 2.50
N ALA A 121 20.88 -6.86 1.97
CA ALA A 121 21.90 -5.90 2.40
C ALA A 121 21.52 -5.17 3.70
N GLU A 122 20.23 -5.07 4.02
CA GLU A 122 19.72 -4.46 5.24
C GLU A 122 19.95 -5.41 6.43
N GLN A 123 21.20 -5.49 6.90
CA GLN A 123 21.62 -6.31 8.06
C GLN A 123 20.75 -6.11 9.30
N SER A 124 20.13 -4.94 9.45
CA SER A 124 19.28 -4.60 10.57
C SER A 124 17.84 -5.08 10.43
N PHE A 125 17.37 -5.62 9.29
CA PHE A 125 15.95 -5.91 9.07
C PHE A 125 15.32 -6.78 10.18
N HIS A 126 16.02 -7.87 10.57
CA HIS A 126 15.58 -8.73 11.68
C HIS A 126 15.58 -8.01 13.04
N CYS A 127 16.60 -7.19 13.31
CA CYS A 127 16.69 -6.38 14.54
C CYS A 127 15.59 -5.30 14.57
N CYS A 128 15.26 -4.73 13.42
CA CYS A 128 14.22 -3.73 13.24
C CYS A 128 12.82 -4.31 13.42
N ILE A 129 12.55 -5.50 12.89
CA ILE A 129 11.33 -6.26 13.18
C ILE A 129 11.20 -6.47 14.69
N SER A 130 12.23 -7.04 15.33
CA SER A 130 12.17 -7.35 16.77
C SER A 130 11.93 -6.09 17.60
N ARG A 131 12.67 -5.00 17.34
CA ARG A 131 12.50 -3.72 18.02
C ARG A 131 11.14 -3.06 17.77
N PHE A 132 10.56 -3.25 16.59
CA PHE A 132 9.26 -2.68 16.25
C PHE A 132 8.14 -3.33 17.07
N PHE A 133 8.09 -4.66 17.11
CA PHE A 133 7.07 -5.41 17.87
C PHE A 133 7.27 -5.38 19.40
N THR A 134 8.33 -4.75 19.90
CA THR A 134 8.54 -4.54 21.35
C THR A 134 8.17 -3.13 21.81
N THR A 135 7.62 -2.28 20.94
CA THR A 135 7.27 -0.91 21.29
C THR A 135 5.76 -0.74 21.52
N ILE A 136 5.39 -0.21 22.69
CA ILE A 136 4.00 0.06 23.12
C ILE A 136 3.13 0.73 22.02
N PRO A 137 3.61 1.71 21.24
CA PRO A 137 2.82 2.32 20.17
C PRO A 137 2.40 1.33 19.08
N VAL A 138 3.25 0.34 18.79
CA VAL A 138 2.99 -0.68 17.76
C VAL A 138 1.95 -1.68 18.25
N ASP A 139 2.05 -2.12 19.50
CA ASP A 139 1.05 -3.01 20.09
C ASP A 139 -0.33 -2.35 20.13
N LEU A 140 -0.39 -1.08 20.55
CA LEU A 140 -1.63 -0.30 20.55
C LEU A 140 -2.22 -0.19 19.14
N MET A 141 -1.36 0.06 18.15
CA MET A 141 -1.75 0.22 16.75
C MET A 141 -2.25 -1.11 16.16
N ILE A 142 -1.55 -2.22 16.40
CA ILE A 142 -2.00 -3.57 16.00
C ILE A 142 -3.35 -3.88 16.63
N LEU A 143 -3.54 -3.59 17.92
CA LEU A 143 -4.83 -3.77 18.61
C LEU A 143 -5.96 -2.94 17.99
N VAL A 144 -5.69 -1.68 17.62
CA VAL A 144 -6.66 -0.83 16.92
C VAL A 144 -7.01 -1.41 15.53
N PHE A 145 -6.02 -1.85 14.75
CA PHE A 145 -6.26 -2.44 13.44
C PHE A 145 -7.02 -3.77 13.53
N LEU A 146 -6.68 -4.62 14.49
CA LEU A 146 -7.42 -5.86 14.75
C LEU A 146 -8.86 -5.59 15.21
N GLY A 147 -9.07 -4.59 16.07
CA GLY A 147 -10.39 -4.15 16.50
C GLY A 147 -11.25 -3.64 15.34
N LEU A 148 -10.68 -2.79 14.47
CA LEU A 148 -11.36 -2.28 13.28
C LEU A 148 -11.67 -3.39 12.27
N ALA A 149 -10.75 -4.34 12.06
CA ALA A 149 -10.97 -5.50 11.20
C ALA A 149 -12.08 -6.41 11.74
N ALA A 150 -12.13 -6.65 13.06
CA ALA A 150 -13.18 -7.45 13.70
C ALA A 150 -14.56 -6.80 13.63
N LEU A 151 -14.64 -5.46 13.73
CA LEU A 151 -15.90 -4.72 13.63
C LEU A 151 -16.48 -4.71 12.21
N ASN A 152 -15.63 -4.78 11.18
CA ASN A 152 -16.06 -4.83 9.76
C ASN A 152 -16.46 -6.24 9.28
N LEU A 153 -16.32 -7.28 10.12
CA LEU A 153 -16.72 -8.66 9.80
C LEU A 153 -18.13 -9.01 10.29
N ASN A 154 -18.85 -8.07 10.91
CA ASN A 154 -20.22 -8.24 11.42
C ASN A 154 -21.26 -7.52 10.56
#